data_AF-A5I153-F1
#
_entry.id   AF-A5I153-F1
#
_cell.length_a   1.000
_cell.length_b   1.000
_cell.length_c   1.000
_cell.angle_alpha   90.00
_cell.angle_beta   90.00
_cell.angle_gamma   90.00
#
_symmetry.space_group_name_H-M   'P 1'
#
loop_
_entity.id
_entity.type
_entity.pdbx_description
1 polymer ?
#
loop_
_entity_poly.entity_id
_entity_poly.type
_entity_poly.pdbx_seq_one_letter_code
_entity_poly.pdbx_strand_id
1 'polypeptide(L)' 'MSRYEFDINDIKNIQVDDLPSAKLGIIDSLSGKDNHKNTIEQGKMSSYIAGHELGTEIENLLKGDQQDY' A
#
# COMPACT_ATOMS: atom_id res chain seq x y z
N MET A 1 -2.79 -20.51 -20.24
CA MET A 1 -2.31 -19.68 -19.13
C MET A 1 -3.53 -19.31 -18.30
N SER A 2 -3.48 -19.55 -16.99
CA SER A 2 -4.52 -19.03 -16.08
C SER A 2 -4.36 -17.52 -16.06
N ARG A 3 -5.42 -16.78 -16.35
CA ARG A 3 -5.44 -15.34 -16.07
C ARG A 3 -5.36 -15.21 -14.55
N TYR A 4 -4.36 -14.51 -14.02
CA TYR A 4 -4.47 -14.04 -12.66
C TYR A 4 -5.67 -13.09 -12.62
N GLU A 5 -6.55 -13.25 -11.63
CA GLU A 5 -7.68 -12.36 -11.37
C GLU A 5 -7.47 -11.86 -9.96
N PHE A 6 -7.29 -10.54 -9.82
CA PHE A 6 -7.09 -9.92 -8.51
C PHE A 6 -8.21 -10.30 -7.52
N ASP A 7 -7.84 -10.89 -6.38
CA ASP A 7 -8.73 -11.11 -5.23
C ASP A 7 -8.31 -10.21 -4.07
N ILE A 8 -9.27 -9.52 -3.46
CA ILE A 8 -9.04 -8.70 -2.26
C ILE A 8 -8.41 -9.50 -1.12
N ASN A 9 -8.65 -10.80 -1.05
CA ASN A 9 -8.08 -11.71 -0.05
C ASN A 9 -6.56 -11.92 -0.23
N ASP A 10 -6.00 -11.56 -1.39
CA ASP A 10 -4.55 -11.60 -1.64
C ASP A 10 -3.81 -10.44 -0.95
N ILE A 11 -4.54 -9.40 -0.54
CA ILE A 11 -3.97 -8.27 0.20
C ILE A 11 -3.71 -8.68 1.65
N LYS A 12 -2.45 -8.55 2.10
CA LYS A 12 -2.09 -8.81 3.50
C LYS A 12 -2.82 -7.87 4.45
N ASN A 13 -3.33 -8.43 5.55
CA ASN A 13 -3.75 -7.63 6.68
C ASN A 13 -2.53 -6.99 7.36
N ILE A 14 -2.65 -5.70 7.67
CA ILE A 14 -1.68 -4.97 8.48
C ILE A 14 -2.29 -4.61 9.83
N GLN A 15 -1.50 -4.72 10.90
CA GLN A 15 -1.83 -4.13 12.19
C GLN A 15 -0.98 -2.89 12.37
N VAL A 16 -1.63 -1.77 12.68
CA VAL A 16 -0.99 -0.47 12.82
C VAL A 16 -1.53 0.24 14.05
N ASP A 17 -0.66 1.00 14.70
CA ASP A 17 -1.01 1.77 15.90
C ASP A 17 -1.72 3.09 15.53
N ASP A 18 -1.49 3.62 14.32
CA ASP A 18 -2.09 4.85 13.81
C ASP A 18 -2.67 4.66 12.40
N LEU A 19 -3.98 4.42 12.32
CA LEU A 19 -4.71 4.22 11.07
C LEU A 19 -4.60 5.42 10.10
N PRO A 20 -4.68 6.70 10.55
CA PRO A 20 -4.52 7.84 9.65
C PRO A 20 -3.19 7.86 8.91
N SER A 21 -2.07 7.60 9.60
CA SER A 21 -0.74 7.58 8.98
C SER A 21 -0.59 6.43 7.99
N ALA A 22 -1.11 5.25 8.33
CA ALA A 22 -1.14 4.10 7.41
C ALA A 22 -1.92 4.42 6.12
N LYS A 23 -3.07 5.09 6.23
CA LYS A 23 -3.84 5.54 5.07
C LYS A 23 -3.02 6.48 4.17
N LEU A 24 -2.28 7.42 4.77
CA LEU A 24 -1.42 8.33 4.00
C LEU A 24 -0.28 7.59 3.29
N GLY A 25 0.29 6.57 3.94
CA GLY A 25 1.29 5.68 3.32
C GLY A 25 0.75 4.97 2.08
N ILE A 26 -0.44 4.38 2.18
CA ILE A 26 -1.11 3.72 1.04
C ILE A 26 -1.31 4.70 -0.12
N ILE A 27 -1.81 5.91 0.18
CA ILE A 27 -2.05 6.95 -0.83
C ILE A 27 -0.74 7.38 -1.51
N ASP A 28 0.31 7.65 -0.73
CA ASP A 28 1.61 8.09 -1.27
C ASP A 28 2.20 7.02 -2.20
N SER A 29 2.18 5.76 -1.75
CA SER A 29 2.65 4.60 -2.50
C SER A 29 1.92 4.43 -3.84
N LEU A 30 0.58 4.40 -3.82
CA LEU A 30 -0.24 4.26 -5.03
C LEU A 30 -0.16 5.48 -5.96
N SER A 31 0.17 6.66 -5.42
CA SER A 31 0.37 7.87 -6.22
C SER A 31 1.77 8.00 -6.82
N GLY A 32 2.72 7.13 -6.41
CA GLY A 32 4.13 7.21 -6.76
C GLY A 32 4.84 8.46 -6.23
N LYS A 33 4.28 9.11 -5.20
CA LYS A 33 4.78 10.37 -4.63
C LYS A 33 4.63 10.38 -3.11
N ASP A 34 5.73 10.64 -2.41
CA ASP A 34 5.77 10.75 -0.94
C ASP A 34 5.33 12.15 -0.46
N ASN A 35 4.10 12.57 -0.78
CA ASN A 35 3.62 13.94 -0.45
C ASN A 35 3.38 14.15 1.05
N HIS A 36 3.03 13.09 1.77
CA HIS A 36 2.62 13.18 3.17
C HIS A 36 3.74 12.75 4.13
N LYS A 37 4.80 12.10 3.64
CA LYS A 37 5.92 11.58 4.45
C LYS A 37 6.48 12.56 5.48
N ASN A 38 6.70 13.81 5.07
CA ASN A 38 7.31 14.84 5.93
C ASN A 38 6.34 15.44 6.95
N THR A 39 5.05 15.14 6.87
CA THR A 39 4.04 15.61 7.83
C THR A 39 3.71 14.56 8.89
N ILE A 40 4.25 13.34 8.75
CA ILE A 40 4.06 12.26 9.72
C ILE A 40 4.93 12.51 10.95
N GLU A 41 4.31 12.51 12.11
CA GLU A 41 5.02 12.56 13.39
C GLU A 41 5.90 11.30 13.55
N GLN A 42 7.10 11.46 14.11
CA GLN A 42 8.06 10.36 14.24
C GLN A 42 7.47 9.12 14.94
N GLY A 43 6.61 9.31 15.95
CA GLY A 43 5.95 8.21 16.66
C GLY A 43 4.90 7.44 15.85
N LYS A 44 4.44 7.99 14.72
CA LYS A 44 3.45 7.39 13.82
C LYS A 44 4.05 6.86 12.52
N MET A 45 5.36 7.06 12.33
CA MET A 45 6.07 6.72 11.10
C MET A 45 6.03 5.22 10.79
N SER A 46 6.02 4.36 11.82
CA SER A 46 5.85 2.90 11.64
C SER A 46 4.55 2.56 10.93
N SER A 47 3.45 3.22 11.29
CA SER A 47 2.14 2.99 10.67
C SER A 47 2.11 3.51 9.23
N TYR A 48 2.74 4.67 8.96
CA TYR A 48 2.92 5.18 7.60
C TYR A 48 3.68 4.19 6.71
N ILE A 49 4.82 3.67 7.19
CA ILE A 49 5.65 2.71 6.44
C ILE A 49 4.85 1.44 6.12
N ALA A 50 4.15 0.88 7.12
CA ALA A 50 3.32 -0.32 6.91
C ALA A 50 2.23 -0.09 5.85
N GLY A 51 1.59 1.09 5.85
CA GLY A 51 0.63 1.46 4.81
C GLY A 51 1.28 1.64 3.43
N HIS A 52 2.47 2.23 3.37
CA HIS A 52 3.20 2.42 2.10
C HIS A 52 3.59 1.08 1.46
N GLU A 53 4.08 0.14 2.27
CA GLU A 53 4.38 -1.22 1.85
C GLU A 53 3.13 -1.94 1.31
N LEU A 54 2.00 -1.80 2.01
CA LEU A 54 0.71 -2.34 1.54
C LEU A 54 0.28 -1.75 0.20
N GLY A 55 0.45 -0.44 0.01
CA GLY A 55 0.17 0.22 -1.27
C GLY A 55 1.03 -0.30 -2.41
N THR A 56 2.31 -0.60 -2.15
CA THR A 56 3.23 -1.18 -3.15
C THR A 56 2.82 -2.61 -3.50
N GLU A 57 2.40 -3.40 -2.50
CA GLU A 57 1.87 -4.74 -2.73
C GLU A 57 0.62 -4.71 -3.62
N ILE A 58 -0.34 -3.82 -3.34
CA ILE A 58 -1.53 -3.62 -4.16
C ILE A 58 -1.15 -3.27 -5.60
N GLU A 59 -0.22 -2.32 -5.80
CA GLU A 59 0.24 -1.93 -7.13
C GLU A 59 0.84 -3.12 -7.90
N ASN A 60 1.64 -3.96 -7.22
CA ASN A 60 2.26 -5.13 -7.83
C ASN A 60 1.24 -6.21 -8.23
N LEU A 61 0.25 -6.48 -7.37
CA LEU A 61 -0.82 -7.43 -7.69
C LEU A 61 -1.61 -6.98 -8.92
N LEU A 62 -1.95 -5.69 -8.98
CA LEU A 62 -2.67 -5.10 -10.12
C LEU A 62 -1.83 -5.08 -11.40
N LYS A 63 -0.51 -4.85 -11.31
CA LYS A 63 0.40 -4.91 -12.47
C LYS A 63 0.58 -6.34 -12.99
N GLY A 64 0.61 -7.32 -12.10
CA GLY A 64 0.64 -8.75 -12.46
C GLY A 64 -0.61 -9.14 -13.26
N ASP A 65 -1.78 -8.70 -12.82
CA ASP A 65 -3.06 -8.87 -13.52
C ASP A 65 -3.04 -8.24 -14.93
N GLN A 66 -2.43 -7.06 -15.07
CA GLN A 66 -2.34 -6.35 -16.35
C GLN A 66 -1.33 -6.94 -17.35
N GLN A 67 -0.30 -7.67 -16.92
CA GLN A 67 0.67 -8.29 -17.82
C GLN A 67 0.13 -9.52 -18.55
N ASP A 68 -0.96 -10.11 -18.05
CA ASP A 68 -1.64 -11.27 -18.65
C ASP A 68 -2.69 -10.89 -19.72
N TYR A 69 -2.88 -9.58 -20.01
CA TYR A 69 -3.83 -9.05 -20.99
C TYR A 69 -3.20 -8.59 -22.32
#